data_AF-A0A2A2K2M1-F1
#
_entry.id   AF-A0A2A2K2M1-F1
#
_cell.length_a   1.000
_cell.length_b   1.000
_cell.length_c   1.000
_cell.angle_alpha   90.00
_cell.angle_beta   90.00
_cell.angle_gamma   90.00
#
_symmetry.space_group_name_H-M   'P 1'
#
loop_
_entity.id
_entity.type
_entity.pdbx_description
1 polymer ?
#
loop_
_entity_poly.entity_id
_entity_poly.type
_entity_poly.pdbx_seq_one_letter_code
_entity_poly.pdbx_strand_id
1 'polypeptide(L)' 'MAAGSRSPTNRAGRSAPALRQLVGDAADGIRILYGGSVTGDNAATILACENVDGALVGGASLTAAKFVPIIEAAATL' A
#
# COMPACT_ATOMS: atom_id res chain seq x y z
N MET A 1 -26.72 -0.50 -8.64
CA MET A 1 -25.46 -0.85 -9.34
C MET A 1 -24.35 -0.89 -8.29
N ALA A 2 -23.95 -2.08 -7.83
CA ALA A 2 -22.91 -2.21 -6.81
C ALA A 2 -21.55 -1.94 -7.46
N ALA A 3 -20.77 -1.01 -6.90
CA ALA A 3 -19.37 -0.83 -7.27
C ALA A 3 -18.66 -2.18 -7.15
N GLY A 4 -18.31 -2.80 -8.28
CA GLY A 4 -17.66 -4.12 -8.30
C GLY A 4 -16.45 -4.09 -7.37
N SER A 5 -16.48 -4.92 -6.33
CA SER A 5 -15.47 -4.98 -5.26
C SER A 5 -14.16 -5.53 -5.81
N ARG A 6 -13.39 -4.69 -6.53
CA ARG A 6 -12.07 -5.07 -7.00
C ARG A 6 -11.15 -5.23 -5.78
N SER A 7 -10.52 -6.41 -5.71
CA SER A 7 -9.55 -6.78 -4.66
C SER A 7 -8.58 -5.64 -4.37
N PRO A 8 -8.26 -5.36 -3.08
CA PRO A 8 -7.27 -4.36 -2.67
C PRO A 8 -5.94 -4.47 -3.42
N THR A 9 -5.51 -5.71 -3.73
CA THR A 9 -4.25 -6.02 -4.44
C THR A 9 -4.23 -5.53 -5.89
N ASN A 10 -5.35 -5.53 -6.61
CA ASN A 10 -5.42 -5.04 -8.01
C ASN A 10 -5.23 -3.51 -8.11
N ARG A 11 -5.34 -2.79 -6.99
CA ARG A 11 -5.16 -1.34 -6.95
C ARG A 11 -3.76 -0.93 -6.52
N ALA A 12 -3.02 -1.78 -5.80
CA ALA A 12 -1.90 -1.33 -5.01
C ALA A 12 -0.70 -0.84 -5.85
N GLY A 13 -0.37 -1.53 -6.94
CA GLY A 13 0.79 -1.20 -7.79
C GLY A 13 0.51 -0.39 -9.06
N ARG A 14 -0.73 0.03 -9.33
CA ARG A 14 -1.09 0.59 -10.66
C ARG A 14 -0.50 1.98 -10.95
N SER A 15 -0.19 2.76 -9.93
CA SER A 15 0.20 4.16 -10.08
C SER A 15 1.69 4.34 -10.41
N ALA A 16 2.52 3.35 -10.08
CA ALA A 16 3.97 3.46 -10.18
C ALA A 16 4.52 3.65 -11.61
N PRO A 17 4.03 2.94 -12.64
CA PRO A 17 4.51 3.16 -14.00
C PRO A 17 4.22 4.57 -14.51
N ALA A 18 3.05 5.13 -14.16
CA ALA A 18 2.68 6.49 -14.55
C ALA A 18 3.54 7.54 -13.84
N LEU A 19 3.85 7.34 -12.55
CA LEU A 19 4.76 8.20 -11.80
C LEU A 19 6.18 8.20 -12.41
N ARG A 20 6.72 7.03 -12.77
CA ARG A 20 8.01 6.93 -13.45
C ARG A 20 8.03 7.69 -14.77
N GLN A 21 6.95 7.62 -15.57
CA GLN A 21 6.85 8.39 -16.81
C GLN A 21 6.81 9.92 -16.60
N LEU A 22 6.19 10.38 -15.51
CA LEU A 22 6.04 11.81 -15.22
C LEU A 22 7.29 12.41 -14.57
N VAL A 23 7.96 11.66 -13.71
CA VAL A 23 9.05 12.14 -12.85
C VAL A 23 10.43 11.80 -13.42
N GLY A 24 10.53 10.81 -14.31
CA GLY A 24 11.80 10.36 -14.88
C GLY A 24 12.71 9.71 -13.84
N ASP A 25 14.02 9.83 -14.00
CA ASP A 25 15.04 9.14 -13.19
C ASP A 25 14.94 9.44 -11.68
N ALA A 26 14.36 10.57 -11.30
CA ALA A 26 14.13 10.90 -9.89
C ALA A 26 13.07 10.00 -9.21
N ALA A 27 12.28 9.25 -9.99
CA ALA A 27 11.24 8.38 -9.47
C ALA A 27 11.77 7.21 -8.63
N ASP A 28 13.00 6.75 -8.89
CA ASP A 28 13.59 5.61 -8.18
C ASP A 28 13.85 5.89 -6.70
N GLY A 29 13.96 7.17 -6.30
CA GLY A 29 14.09 7.59 -4.91
C GLY A 29 12.76 7.84 -4.19
N ILE A 30 11.62 7.68 -4.86
CA ILE A 30 10.30 8.05 -4.33
C ILE A 30 9.56 6.80 -3.88
N ARG A 31 9.21 6.74 -2.60
CA ARG A 31 8.34 5.68 -2.05
C ARG A 31 6.89 5.87 -2.47
N ILE A 32 6.27 4.80 -2.96
CA ILE A 32 4.88 4.73 -3.37
C ILE A 32 4.10 3.99 -2.29
N LEU A 33 3.26 4.73 -1.56
CA LEU A 33 2.49 4.19 -0.45
C LEU A 33 1.06 3.83 -0.89
N TYR A 34 0.59 2.67 -0.47
CA TYR A 34 -0.81 2.30 -0.64
C TYR A 34 -1.71 3.04 0.36
N GLY A 35 -2.64 3.86 -0.15
CA GLY A 35 -3.58 4.65 0.67
C GLY A 35 -4.98 4.06 0.84
N GLY A 36 -5.20 2.79 0.50
CA GLY A 36 -6.49 2.13 0.71
C GLY A 36 -6.70 1.60 2.13
N SER A 37 -7.72 0.77 2.33
CA SER A 37 -8.03 0.17 3.62
C SER A 37 -7.00 -0.92 3.99
N VAL A 38 -6.06 -0.58 4.87
CA VAL A 38 -5.05 -1.50 5.41
C VAL A 38 -5.39 -1.89 6.85
N THR A 39 -5.35 -3.18 7.11
CA THR A 39 -5.55 -3.81 8.43
C THR A 39 -4.44 -4.83 8.67
N GLY A 40 -4.28 -5.31 9.90
CA GLY A 40 -3.32 -6.39 10.20
C GLY A 40 -3.52 -7.62 9.31
N ASP A 41 -4.77 -7.99 9.04
CA ASP A 41 -5.11 -9.20 8.26
C ASP A 41 -4.72 -9.12 6.78
N ASN A 42 -4.62 -7.91 6.21
CA ASN A 42 -4.40 -7.73 4.78
C ASN A 42 -3.09 -7.02 4.43
N ALA A 43 -2.37 -6.49 5.43
CA ALA A 43 -1.14 -5.71 5.22
C ALA A 43 -0.10 -6.52 4.44
N ALA A 44 0.21 -7.75 4.86
CA ALA A 44 1.21 -8.58 4.19
C ALA A 44 0.91 -8.79 2.69
N THR A 45 -0.35 -9.09 2.36
CA THR A 45 -0.77 -9.32 0.97
C THR A 45 -0.72 -8.04 0.13
N ILE A 46 -1.05 -6.88 0.71
CA ILE A 46 -0.98 -5.58 0.03
C ILE A 46 0.48 -5.18 -0.20
N LEU A 47 1.33 -5.35 0.82
CA LEU A 47 2.73 -4.97 0.80
C LEU A 47 3.56 -5.89 -0.10
N ALA A 48 3.13 -7.14 -0.31
CA ALA A 48 3.74 -8.03 -1.31
C ALA A 48 3.43 -7.64 -2.78
N CYS A 49 2.58 -6.63 -3.01
CA CYS A 49 2.29 -6.17 -4.38
C CYS A 49 3.48 -5.40 -4.96
N GLU A 50 3.77 -5.67 -6.24
CA GLU A 50 4.83 -4.96 -6.97
C GLU A 50 4.59 -3.44 -6.96
N ASN A 51 5.66 -2.66 -6.76
CA ASN A 51 5.66 -1.20 -6.72
C ASN A 51 4.82 -0.59 -5.57
N VAL A 52 4.74 -1.29 -4.44
CA VAL A 52 4.19 -0.78 -3.18
C VAL A 52 5.32 -0.77 -2.15
N ASP A 53 5.75 0.41 -1.75
CA ASP A 53 6.89 0.59 -0.84
C ASP A 53 6.43 0.81 0.61
N GLY A 54 5.13 0.65 0.88
CA GLY A 54 4.54 0.82 2.20
C GLY A 54 3.05 1.15 2.15
N ALA A 55 2.52 1.60 3.29
CA ALA A 55 1.11 1.92 3.47
C ALA A 55 0.90 3.28 4.15
N LEU A 56 -0.12 4.01 3.70
CA LEU A 56 -0.65 5.20 4.37
C LEU A 56 -1.92 4.79 5.13
N VAL A 57 -1.77 4.47 6.41
CA VAL A 57 -2.80 3.80 7.20
C VAL A 57 -3.76 4.81 7.84
N GLY A 58 -5.06 4.68 7.54
CA GLY A 58 -6.13 5.45 8.15
C GLY A 58 -6.54 4.93 9.54
N GLY A 59 -7.80 4.55 9.72
CA GLY A 59 -8.37 4.22 11.04
C GLY A 59 -7.68 3.11 11.84
N ALA A 60 -6.95 2.19 11.20
CA ALA A 60 -6.16 1.17 11.89
C ALA A 60 -4.93 1.74 12.62
N SER A 61 -4.49 2.96 12.27
CA SER A 61 -3.38 3.65 12.96
C SER A 61 -3.75 4.19 14.35
N LEU A 62 -5.04 4.29 14.66
CA LEU A 62 -5.53 4.97 15.87
C LEU A 62 -5.33 4.17 17.17
N THR A 63 -4.94 2.90 17.08
CA THR A 63 -4.68 2.04 18.25
C THR A 63 -3.49 1.13 17.99
N ALA A 64 -2.59 0.98 18.97
CA ALA A 64 -1.42 0.12 18.84
C ALA A 64 -1.80 -1.33 18.46
N ALA A 65 -2.84 -1.89 19.07
CA ALA A 65 -3.31 -3.25 18.77
C ALA A 65 -3.68 -3.48 17.30
N LYS A 66 -4.13 -2.43 16.58
CA LYS A 66 -4.44 -2.50 15.15
C LYS A 66 -3.28 -2.10 14.26
N PHE A 67 -2.38 -1.23 14.74
CA PHE A 67 -1.32 -0.67 13.92
C PHE A 67 -0.03 -1.50 13.95
N VAL A 68 0.34 -2.08 15.09
CA VAL A 68 1.55 -2.90 15.24
C VAL A 68 1.61 -4.06 14.23
N PRO A 69 0.53 -4.84 14.01
CA PRO A 69 0.56 -5.91 13.01
C PRO A 69 0.85 -5.41 11.59
N ILE A 70 0.45 -4.17 11.26
CA ILE A 70 0.73 -3.55 9.96
C ILE A 70 2.21 -3.16 9.85
N ILE A 71 2.79 -2.64 10.94
CA ILE A 71 4.22 -2.32 11.00
C ILE A 71 5.06 -3.60 10.88
N GLU A 72 4.70 -4.66 11.59
CA GLU A 72 5.38 -5.95 11.53
C GLU A 72 5.36 -6.53 10.11
N ALA A 73 4.21 -6.44 9.41
CA ALA A 73 4.11 -6.82 8.00
C ALA A 73 4.97 -5.95 7.08
N ALA A 74 5.17 -4.67 7.41
CA ALA A 74 6.01 -3.76 6.62
C ALA A 74 7.50 -3.90 6.92
N ALA A 75 7.88 -4.42 8.08
CA ALA A 75 9.28 -4.64 8.45
C ALA A 75 9.97 -5.74 7.62
N THR A 76 9.20 -6.48 6.81
CA THR A 76 9.70 -7.53 5.91
C THR A 76 9.70 -7.14 4.43
N LEU A 77 9.47 -5.86 4.11
CA LEU A 77 9.52 -5.32 2.74
C LEU A 77 10.95 -5.29 2.17
#